data_AF-A0A1I1R838-F1
#
_entry.id   AF-A0A1I1R838-F1
#
_cell.length_a   1.000
_cell.length_b   1.000
_cell.length_c   1.000
_cell.angle_alpha   90.00
_cell.angle_beta   90.00
_cell.angle_gamma   90.00
#
_symmetry.space_group_name_H-M   'P 1'
#
loop_
_entity.id
_entity.type
_entity.pdbx_description
1 polymer ?
#
loop_
_entity_poly.entity_id
_entity_poly.type
_entity_poly.pdbx_seq_one_letter_code
_entity_poly.pdbx_strand_id
1 'polypeptide(L)'
;MFFQKIINRVSVLISWLYGFTILRIYDFLYIPKISFPGDPFFQHPSNKGIVRGILSVVVYFSVMFILNYIVKLKVKEDSKKFIYKNAIAFFVGLFLFFIIGPLFLPYNDVSGP
;
A
#
# COMPACT_ATOMS: atom_id res chain seq x y z
N MET A 1 16.67 22.55 -6.67
CA MET A 1 16.97 21.73 -5.47
C MET A 1 15.79 21.56 -4.51
N PHE A 2 15.04 22.62 -4.16
CA PHE A 2 13.89 22.50 -3.25
C PHE A 2 12.75 21.61 -3.80
N PHE A 3 12.36 21.84 -5.06
CA PHE A 3 11.30 21.08 -5.74
C PHE A 3 11.58 19.57 -5.82
N GLN A 4 12.84 19.20 -6.05
CA GLN A 4 13.31 17.81 -6.02
C GLN A 4 13.12 17.15 -4.66
N LYS A 5 13.50 17.85 -3.58
CA LYS A 5 13.34 17.34 -2.21
C LYS A 5 11.87 17.11 -1.89
N ILE A 6 10.97 17.99 -2.35
CA ILE A 6 9.54 17.84 -2.16
C ILE A 6 9.03 16.61 -2.92
N ILE A 7 9.29 16.49 -4.22
CA ILE A 7 8.80 15.35 -5.02
C ILE A 7 9.29 14.02 -4.43
N ASN A 8 10.56 13.95 -4.02
CA ASN A 8 11.12 12.74 -3.41
C ASN A 8 10.47 12.40 -2.07
N ARG A 9 10.18 13.39 -1.22
CA ARG A 9 9.48 13.16 0.05
C ARG A 9 8.04 12.72 -0.18
N VAL A 10 7.35 13.38 -1.11
CA VAL A 10 5.96 13.06 -1.46
C VAL A 10 5.86 11.67 -2.07
N SER A 11 6.76 11.28 -2.97
CA SER A 11 6.73 9.95 -3.59
C SER A 11 6.96 8.85 -2.55
N VAL A 12 7.96 9.02 -1.68
CA VAL A 12 8.23 8.09 -0.57
C VAL A 12 7.02 7.97 0.36
N LEU A 13 6.37 9.09 0.70
CA LEU A 13 5.18 9.10 1.54
C LEU A 13 3.98 8.40 0.88
N ILE A 14 3.76 8.63 -0.43
CA ILE A 14 2.73 7.92 -1.20
C ILE A 14 3.00 6.41 -1.20
N SER A 15 4.24 6.00 -1.49
CA SER A 15 4.62 4.58 -1.52
C SER A 15 4.45 3.91 -0.17
N TRP A 16 4.81 4.61 0.91
CA TRP A 16 4.63 4.14 2.27
C TRP A 16 3.15 3.98 2.66
N LEU A 17 2.32 5.01 2.43
CA LEU A 17 0.87 4.93 2.68
C LEU A 17 0.20 3.85 1.84
N TYR A 18 0.62 3.72 0.59
CA TYR A 18 0.11 2.70 -0.31
C TYR A 18 0.45 1.29 0.19
N GLY A 19 1.71 1.04 0.56
CA GLY A 19 2.13 -0.22 1.16
C GLY A 19 1.37 -0.55 2.45
N PHE A 20 1.12 0.46 3.29
CA PHE A 20 0.34 0.28 4.52
C PHE A 20 -1.12 -0.10 4.26
N THR A 21 -1.73 0.40 3.17
CA THR A 21 -3.17 0.23 2.92
C THR A 21 -3.52 -0.88 1.93
N ILE A 22 -2.54 -1.44 1.21
CA ILE A 22 -2.79 -2.34 0.08
C ILE A 22 -3.59 -3.58 0.46
N LEU A 23 -3.31 -4.20 1.60
CA LEU A 23 -4.03 -5.40 2.06
C LEU A 23 -5.51 -5.11 2.34
N ARG A 24 -5.83 -3.90 2.80
CA ARG A 24 -7.21 -3.44 2.98
C ARG A 24 -7.93 -3.23 1.64
N ILE A 25 -7.23 -2.71 0.64
CA ILE A 25 -7.81 -2.47 -0.70
C ILE A 25 -8.21 -3.78 -1.39
N TYR A 26 -7.41 -4.84 -1.17
CA TYR A 26 -7.68 -6.17 -1.69
C TYR A 26 -8.77 -6.94 -0.91
N ASP A 27 -9.33 -6.36 0.15
CA ASP A 27 -10.20 -7.08 1.10
C ASP A 27 -9.50 -8.32 1.72
N PHE A 28 -8.16 -8.34 1.84
CA PHE A 28 -7.42 -9.43 2.50
C PHE A 28 -7.62 -9.44 4.02
N LEU A 29 -8.24 -8.39 4.57
CA LEU A 29 -8.49 -8.22 6.00
C LEU A 29 -9.89 -8.69 6.35
N TYR A 30 -9.99 -9.42 7.46
CA TYR A 30 -11.18 -10.12 7.93
C TYR A 30 -12.46 -9.26 7.94
N ILE A 31 -13.54 -9.78 7.36
CA ILE A 31 -14.93 -9.37 7.65
C ILE A 31 -15.63 -10.60 8.27
N PRO A 32 -16.30 -10.51 9.43
CA PRO A 32 -16.67 -11.65 10.31
C PRO A 32 -17.57 -12.78 9.78
N LYS A 33 -17.79 -12.93 8.46
CA LYS A 33 -18.76 -13.88 7.91
C LYS A 33 -18.18 -15.02 7.06
N ILE A 34 -16.90 -14.99 6.66
CA ILE A 34 -16.38 -15.95 5.66
C ILE A 34 -14.90 -16.27 5.91
N SER A 35 -14.62 -17.03 6.96
CA SER A 35 -13.25 -17.22 7.43
C SER A 35 -12.99 -18.65 7.87
N PHE A 36 -11.83 -19.16 7.43
CA PHE A 36 -11.35 -20.49 7.75
C PHE A 36 -10.98 -20.59 9.24
N PRO A 37 -11.19 -21.77 9.86
CA PRO A 37 -10.76 -22.00 11.24
C PRO A 37 -9.22 -22.03 11.29
N GLY A 38 -8.61 -20.98 11.85
CA GLY A 38 -7.16 -20.96 12.15
C GLY A 38 -6.42 -19.64 11.91
N ASP A 39 -6.94 -18.71 11.11
CA ASP A 39 -6.27 -17.43 10.82
C ASP A 39 -7.12 -16.22 11.28
N PRO A 40 -6.72 -15.49 12.33
CA PRO A 40 -7.53 -14.41 12.90
C PRO A 40 -7.46 -13.08 12.13
N PHE A 41 -6.56 -12.93 11.17
CA PHE A 41 -6.29 -11.62 10.54
C PHE A 41 -6.47 -11.57 9.01
N PHE A 42 -6.27 -12.71 8.32
CA PHE A 42 -6.27 -12.77 6.86
C PHE A 42 -7.43 -13.61 6.33
N GLN A 43 -8.06 -13.12 5.26
CA GLN A 43 -9.09 -13.84 4.52
C GLN A 43 -8.74 -13.85 3.02
N HIS A 44 -9.32 -14.79 2.28
CA HIS A 44 -9.21 -14.74 0.83
C HIS A 44 -9.95 -13.51 0.28
N PRO A 45 -9.33 -12.78 -0.67
CA PRO A 45 -9.89 -11.57 -1.21
C PRO A 45 -11.14 -11.92 -2.03
N SER A 46 -12.18 -11.11 -1.90
CA SER A 46 -13.37 -11.27 -2.74
C SER A 46 -13.03 -10.99 -4.21
N ASN A 47 -13.79 -11.52 -5.17
CA ASN A 47 -13.61 -11.17 -6.59
C ASN A 47 -13.64 -9.64 -6.82
N LYS A 48 -14.46 -8.91 -6.05
CA LYS A 48 -14.52 -7.45 -6.06
C LYS A 48 -13.24 -6.82 -5.48
N GLY A 49 -12.71 -7.38 -4.39
CA GLY A 49 -11.45 -6.98 -3.77
C GLY A 49 -10.25 -7.19 -4.69
N ILE A 50 -10.19 -8.32 -5.40
CA ILE A 50 -9.16 -8.60 -6.40
C ILE A 50 -9.18 -7.54 -7.51
N VAL A 51 -10.35 -7.24 -8.08
CA VAL A 51 -10.48 -6.23 -9.14
C VAL A 51 -10.06 -4.84 -8.65
N ARG A 52 -10.51 -4.43 -7.45
CA ARG A 52 -10.09 -3.16 -6.84
C ARG A 52 -8.58 -3.11 -6.58
N GLY A 53 -8.01 -4.20 -6.07
CA GLY A 53 -6.59 -4.35 -5.79
C GLY A 53 -5.75 -4.21 -7.07
N ILE A 54 -6.10 -4.92 -8.12
CA ILE A 54 -5.42 -4.82 -9.42
C ILE A 54 -5.52 -3.40 -9.98
N LEU A 55 -6.71 -2.80 -9.98
CA LEU A 55 -6.91 -1.43 -10.47
C LEU A 55 -6.06 -0.42 -9.66
N SER A 56 -6.04 -0.58 -8.34
CA SER A 56 -5.21 0.21 -7.42
C SER A 56 -3.72 0.09 -7.76
N VAL A 57 -3.23 -1.12 -8.02
CA VAL A 57 -1.82 -1.37 -8.39
C VAL A 57 -1.47 -0.69 -9.72
N VAL A 58 -2.35 -0.79 -10.71
CA VAL A 58 -2.17 -0.11 -12.00
C VAL A 58 -2.08 1.41 -11.81
N VAL A 59 -2.97 1.99 -11.00
CA VAL A 59 -2.96 3.43 -10.68
C VAL A 59 -1.66 3.82 -9.97
N TYR A 60 -1.23 3.05 -8.96
CA TYR A 60 0.01 3.31 -8.23
C TYR A 60 1.23 3.31 -9.15
N PHE A 61 1.40 2.28 -9.99
CA PHE A 61 2.51 2.23 -10.94
C PHE A 61 2.46 3.37 -11.94
N SER A 62 1.27 3.74 -12.42
CA SER A 62 1.10 4.88 -13.33
C SER A 62 1.56 6.19 -12.69
N VAL A 63 1.18 6.45 -11.44
CA VAL A 63 1.61 7.64 -10.67
C VAL A 63 3.13 7.62 -10.47
N MET A 64 3.71 6.48 -10.10
CA MET A 64 5.16 6.36 -9.92
C MET A 64 5.93 6.60 -11.22
N PHE A 65 5.41 6.15 -12.36
CA PHE A 65 6.02 6.36 -13.66
C PHE A 65 5.98 7.83 -14.06
N ILE A 66 4.85 8.51 -13.86
CA ILE A 66 4.69 9.96 -14.09
C ILE A 66 5.66 10.75 -13.21
N LEU A 67 5.73 10.45 -11.92
CA LEU A 67 6.64 11.13 -10.99
C LEU A 67 8.11 10.92 -11.36
N ASN A 68 8.50 9.69 -11.71
CA ASN A 68 9.85 9.37 -12.17
C ASN A 68 10.19 10.13 -13.46
N TYR A 69 9.26 10.24 -14.41
CA TYR A 69 9.46 11.00 -15.64
C TYR A 69 9.66 12.50 -15.36
N ILE A 70 8.84 13.09 -14.48
CA ILE A 70 8.97 14.50 -14.07
C ILE A 70 10.33 14.75 -13.41
N VAL A 71 10.76 13.85 -12.52
CA VAL A 71 12.06 13.92 -11.84
C VAL A 71 13.21 13.77 -12.84
N LYS A 72 13.13 12.82 -13.78
CA LYS A 72 14.14 12.64 -14.82
C LYS A 72 14.30 13.90 -15.68
N LEU A 73 13.20 14.50 -16.13
CA LEU A 73 13.21 15.68 -16.99
C LEU A 73 13.68 16.95 -16.28
N LYS A 74 13.11 17.25 -15.09
CA LYS A 74 13.33 18.55 -14.43
C LYS A 74 14.49 18.56 -13.46
N VAL A 75 14.88 17.40 -12.96
CA VAL A 75 15.73 17.28 -11.78
C VAL A 75 17.00 16.48 -12.05
N LYS A 76 17.06 15.71 -13.16
CA LYS A 76 18.20 14.88 -13.56
C LYS A 76 18.66 13.89 -12.47
N GLU A 77 17.73 13.46 -11.60
CA GLU A 77 18.03 12.41 -10.62
C GLU A 77 18.03 11.04 -11.31
N ASP A 78 18.87 10.14 -10.79
CA ASP A 78 18.95 8.77 -11.27
C ASP A 78 17.64 8.02 -10.99
N SER A 79 16.93 7.65 -12.06
CA SER A 79 15.67 6.91 -12.01
C SER A 79 15.76 5.63 -11.19
N LYS A 80 16.92 4.95 -11.19
CA LYS A 80 17.10 3.71 -10.41
C LYS A 80 17.02 3.99 -8.91
N LYS A 81 17.68 5.06 -8.46
CA LYS A 81 17.65 5.48 -7.05
C LYS A 81 16.26 5.91 -6.62
N PHE A 82 15.52 6.59 -7.49
CA PHE A 82 14.13 6.98 -7.22
C PHE A 82 13.24 5.76 -7.01
N ILE A 83 13.29 4.78 -7.92
CA ILE A 83 12.50 3.55 -7.82
C ILE A 83 12.85 2.78 -6.54
N TYR A 84 14.14 2.62 -6.24
CA TYR A 84 14.60 1.87 -5.07
C TYR A 84 14.10 2.47 -3.75
N LYS A 85 14.15 3.81 -3.59
CA LYS A 85 13.61 4.50 -2.41
C LYS A 85 12.11 4.24 -2.23
N ASN A 86 11.34 4.31 -3.30
CA ASN A 86 9.90 4.08 -3.27
C ASN A 86 9.56 2.61 -2.98
N ALA A 87 10.31 1.67 -3.55
CA ALA A 87 10.15 0.24 -3.26
C ALA A 87 10.40 -0.07 -1.79
N ILE A 88 11.50 0.45 -1.20
CA ILE A 88 11.76 0.30 0.24
C ILE A 88 10.62 0.90 1.05
N ALA A 89 10.18 2.13 0.72
CA ALA A 89 9.11 2.80 1.43
C ALA A 89 7.80 1.99 1.41
N PHE A 90 7.47 1.38 0.26
CA PHE A 90 6.34 0.46 0.13
C PHE A 90 6.46 -0.74 1.07
N PHE A 91 7.59 -1.44 1.08
CA PHE A 91 7.78 -2.59 1.97
C PHE A 91 7.78 -2.20 3.45
N VAL A 92 8.33 -1.03 3.80
CA VAL A 92 8.26 -0.50 5.17
C VAL A 92 6.81 -0.21 5.56
N GLY A 93 6.01 0.39 4.68
CA GLY A 93 4.58 0.63 4.91
C GLY A 93 3.83 -0.68 5.12
N LEU A 94 4.08 -1.67 4.26
CA LEU A 94 3.50 -3.01 4.38
C LEU A 94 3.88 -3.69 5.69
N PHE A 95 5.15 -3.63 6.08
CA PHE A 95 5.64 -4.19 7.34
C PHE A 95 5.01 -3.51 8.56
N LEU A 96 4.87 -2.19 8.55
CA LEU A 96 4.17 -1.47 9.62
C LEU A 96 2.70 -1.84 9.70
N PHE A 97 2.05 -2.13 8.57
CA PHE A 97 0.70 -2.68 8.60
C PHE A 97 0.67 -3.99 9.39
N PHE A 98 1.61 -4.91 9.23
CA PHE A 98 1.62 -6.15 10.04
C PHE A 98 1.79 -5.90 11.55
N ILE A 99 2.54 -4.86 11.95
CA ILE A 99 2.78 -4.57 13.37
C ILE A 99 1.59 -3.88 14.02
N ILE A 100 1.06 -2.82 13.38
CA ILE A 100 0.06 -1.94 14.01
C ILE A 100 -1.25 -1.86 13.22
N GLY A 101 -1.29 -2.27 11.96
CA GLY A 101 -2.47 -2.25 11.10
C GLY A 101 -3.68 -3.00 11.68
N PRO A 102 -3.51 -4.23 12.22
CA PRO A 102 -4.57 -4.96 12.89
C PRO A 102 -5.21 -4.21 14.07
N LEU A 103 -4.48 -3.34 14.77
CA LEU A 103 -5.03 -2.55 15.90
C LEU A 103 -6.10 -1.54 15.45
N PHE A 104 -6.10 -1.17 14.18
CA PHE A 104 -7.08 -0.25 13.58
C PHE A 104 -8.23 -0.98 12.87
N LEU A 105 -8.23 -2.33 12.89
CA LEU A 105 -9.37 -3.09 12.41
C LEU A 105 -10.45 -3.08 13.50
N PRO A 106 -11.71 -2.81 13.14
CA PRO A 106 -12.80 -2.91 14.10
C PRO A 106 -12.89 -4.36 14.58
N TYR A 107 -12.51 -4.59 15.84
CA TYR A 107 -12.81 -5.82 16.55
C TYR A 107 -14.31 -5.78 16.86
N ASN A 108 -15.12 -6.30 15.95
CA ASN A 108 -16.49 -6.61 16.30
C ASN A 108 -16.44 -7.86 17.16
N ASP A 109 -16.56 -7.68 18.48
CA ASP A 109 -17.05 -8.70 19.40
C ASP A 109 -18.42 -9.14 18.87
N VAL A 110 -18.43 -10.09 17.94
CA VAL A 110 -19.58 -10.97 17.80
C VAL A 110 -19.42 -11.97 18.93
N SER A 111 -19.72 -11.49 20.14
CA SER A 111 -20.05 -12.36 21.26
C SER A 111 -21.10 -13.34 20.76
N GLY A 112 -20.71 -14.61 20.63
CA GLY A 112 -21.67 -15.71 20.64
C GLY A 112 -22.47 -15.68 21.94
N PRO A 113 -23.63 -16.36 22.03
CA PRO A 113 -24.03 -17.54 21.27
C PRO A 113 -24.99 -17.28 20.10
#